data_AF-A0A800CC20-F1
#
_entry.id   AF-A0A800CC20-F1
#
_cell.length_a   1.000
_cell.length_b   1.000
_cell.length_c   1.000
_cell.angle_alpha   90.00
_cell.angle_beta   90.00
_cell.angle_gamma   90.00
#
_symmetry.space_group_name_H-M   'P 1'
#
loop_
_entity.id
_entity.type
_entity.pdbx_description
1 polymer ?
#
loop_
_entity_poly.entity_id
_entity_poly.type
_entity_poly.pdbx_seq_one_letter_code
_entity_poly.pdbx_strand_id
1 'polypeptide(L)'
;MNDKVSHNYSFSYNLTPAPAAEKEDELIAFDDCLEFPLPGQRVLIRSKHSDKQAIVTQDVAYSLRLRQTFRSLPEHILHVAQHIPELAEEPQDIRQVLQSIRQAGLMLSARDKAQSLRPAAEFQPVAQSLCFCILTCDRSASLSRLLDSMATTHSFDANNRYYVIDDSREQRNREHNRQLCRKFSAAQNLDLKYFGTEAQDQLLMQLKTTLPEHAKGLDFLLGRYPDDPTIASYGRSRNWGLLLGAGRKLLLIDDDILFQRVEPPQPGVGINFSSQSRGAAFFRSDDEWRALYNTDTADPSANALTTVLGTSLEESLQLFAIDALSQNALRDLL
;
A
#
# COMPACT_ATOMS: atom_id res chain seq x y z
N MET A 1 11.75 47.37 -38.66
CA MET A 1 11.42 46.13 -39.39
C MET A 1 11.57 45.00 -38.39
N ASN A 2 10.44 44.55 -37.81
CA ASN A 2 10.40 43.44 -36.88
C ASN A 2 10.01 42.20 -37.69
N ASP A 3 10.95 41.29 -37.89
CA ASP A 3 10.67 39.97 -38.44
C ASP A 3 9.97 39.13 -37.37
N LYS A 4 8.64 39.05 -37.46
CA LYS A 4 7.86 38.02 -36.76
C LYS A 4 8.17 36.69 -37.44
N VAL A 5 8.99 35.86 -36.77
CA VAL A 5 9.15 34.45 -37.13
C VAL A 5 7.83 33.75 -36.86
N SER A 6 7.09 33.44 -37.91
CA SER A 6 5.89 32.61 -37.85
C SER A 6 6.34 31.16 -37.72
N HIS A 7 6.16 30.57 -36.54
CA HIS A 7 6.41 29.15 -36.32
C HIS A 7 5.24 28.36 -36.92
N ASN A 8 5.43 27.84 -38.14
CA ASN A 8 4.52 26.88 -38.74
C ASN A 8 4.69 25.52 -38.03
N TYR A 9 3.77 25.19 -37.14
CA TYR A 9 3.66 23.85 -36.58
C TYR A 9 3.08 22.92 -37.65
N SER A 10 3.92 22.04 -38.22
CA SER A 10 3.48 21.03 -39.19
C SER A 10 3.14 19.73 -38.47
N PHE A 11 1.87 19.39 -38.43
CA PHE A 11 1.35 18.15 -37.87
C PHE A 11 1.04 17.19 -39.02
N SER A 12 1.74 16.06 -39.11
CA SER A 12 1.39 14.99 -40.04
C SER A 12 0.42 14.01 -39.37
N TYR A 13 -0.86 14.06 -39.74
CA TYR A 13 -1.92 13.19 -39.23
C TYR A 13 -2.15 11.98 -40.15
N ASN A 14 -2.29 10.78 -39.57
CA ASN A 14 -3.02 9.68 -40.19
C ASN A 14 -4.42 9.63 -39.54
N LEU A 15 -5.40 10.26 -40.17
CA LEU A 15 -6.78 10.31 -39.68
C LEU A 15 -7.53 9.04 -40.10
N THR A 16 -8.06 8.32 -39.11
CA THR A 16 -9.19 7.37 -39.28
C THR A 16 -10.40 8.01 -38.57
N PRO A 17 -11.65 7.84 -39.05
CA PRO A 17 -12.75 8.73 -38.65
C PRO A 17 -13.13 8.62 -37.16
N ALA A 18 -13.60 9.74 -36.63
CA ALA A 18 -13.92 9.98 -35.23
C ALA A 18 -15.07 9.11 -34.69
N PRO A 19 -14.97 8.54 -33.48
CA PRO A 19 -16.13 8.08 -32.72
C PRO A 19 -16.71 9.19 -31.82
N ALA A 20 -18.03 9.02 -31.59
CA ALA A 20 -18.99 9.67 -30.68
C ALA A 20 -18.63 10.91 -29.84
N ALA A 21 -19.61 11.82 -29.78
CA ALA A 21 -19.61 13.08 -29.03
C ALA A 21 -19.03 12.98 -27.62
N GLU A 22 -18.21 13.98 -27.31
CA GLU A 22 -17.44 14.14 -26.08
C GLU A 22 -18.35 14.24 -24.85
N LYS A 23 -18.00 13.52 -23.77
CA LYS A 23 -18.47 13.87 -22.43
C LYS A 23 -17.37 14.72 -21.80
N GLU A 24 -17.58 16.03 -21.70
CA GLU A 24 -16.59 16.97 -21.13
C GLU A 24 -16.19 16.62 -19.68
N ASP A 25 -17.00 15.82 -18.99
CA ASP A 25 -16.78 15.39 -17.59
C ASP A 25 -15.97 14.09 -17.44
N GLU A 26 -15.45 13.51 -18.51
CA GLU A 26 -14.61 12.30 -18.41
C GLU A 26 -13.23 12.64 -17.81
N LEU A 27 -12.85 11.91 -16.74
CA LEU A 27 -11.51 12.01 -16.18
C LEU A 27 -10.55 11.08 -16.93
N ILE A 28 -9.47 11.66 -17.44
CA ILE A 28 -8.42 10.96 -18.18
C ILE A 28 -7.05 11.21 -17.55
N ALA A 29 -6.12 10.28 -17.71
CA ALA A 29 -4.73 10.39 -17.25
C ALA A 29 -3.78 10.05 -18.40
N PHE A 30 -2.60 10.65 -18.43
CA PHE A 30 -1.56 10.20 -19.35
C PHE A 30 -1.02 8.85 -18.90
N ASP A 31 -0.87 7.92 -19.83
CA ASP A 31 -0.37 6.57 -19.54
C ASP A 31 1.12 6.59 -19.16
N ASP A 32 1.59 5.59 -18.41
CA ASP A 32 3.01 5.46 -18.10
C ASP A 32 3.75 5.01 -19.37
N CYS A 33 4.51 5.94 -19.96
CA CYS A 33 5.16 5.76 -21.25
C CYS A 33 6.68 5.69 -21.14
N LEU A 34 7.30 4.92 -22.03
CA LEU A 34 8.71 5.01 -22.36
C LEU A 34 8.92 6.11 -23.40
N GLU A 35 10.01 6.86 -23.25
CA GLU A 35 10.40 7.95 -24.14
C GLU A 35 11.63 7.54 -24.97
N PHE A 36 11.54 7.67 -26.29
CA PHE A 36 12.66 7.45 -27.21
C PHE A 36 12.94 8.73 -28.00
N PRO A 37 14.12 9.36 -27.83
CA PRO A 37 14.42 10.62 -28.50
C PRO A 37 14.54 10.43 -30.02
N LEU A 38 14.00 11.39 -30.77
CA LEU A 38 14.06 11.45 -32.23
C LEU A 38 14.69 12.78 -32.70
N PRO A 39 15.21 12.84 -33.94
CA PRO A 39 15.70 14.10 -34.51
C PRO A 39 14.62 15.18 -34.56
N GLY A 40 15.03 16.43 -34.29
CA GLY A 40 14.18 17.62 -34.37
C GLY A 40 13.34 17.89 -33.12
N GLN A 41 13.88 17.68 -31.92
CA GLN A 41 13.18 17.88 -30.62
C GLN A 41 11.86 17.10 -30.51
N ARG A 42 11.80 15.93 -31.16
CA ARG A 42 10.67 15.02 -31.11
C ARG A 42 11.00 13.82 -30.23
N VAL A 43 9.98 13.23 -29.66
CA VAL A 43 10.07 12.03 -28.84
C VAL A 43 8.98 11.07 -29.29
N LEU A 44 9.36 9.81 -29.51
CA LEU A 44 8.41 8.71 -29.60
C LEU A 44 8.05 8.31 -28.17
N ILE A 45 6.78 8.46 -27.81
CA ILE A 45 6.22 7.94 -26.58
C ILE A 45 5.52 6.61 -26.87
N ARG A 46 5.81 5.58 -26.06
CA ARG A 46 5.18 4.25 -26.15
C ARG A 46 4.68 3.84 -24.78
N SER A 47 3.43 3.42 -24.68
CA SER A 47 2.85 2.89 -23.44
C SER A 47 3.67 1.71 -22.91
N LYS A 48 3.85 1.62 -21.59
CA LYS A 48 4.44 0.43 -20.94
C LYS A 48 3.43 -0.71 -20.79
N HIS A 49 2.14 -0.40 -20.89
CA HIS A 49 1.05 -1.33 -20.67
C HIS A 49 0.40 -1.81 -21.98
N SER A 50 0.72 -1.17 -23.11
CA SER A 50 0.20 -1.51 -24.44
C SER A 50 1.20 -1.19 -25.55
N ASP A 51 0.96 -1.67 -26.76
CA ASP A 51 1.76 -1.32 -27.94
C ASP A 51 1.37 0.01 -28.59
N LYS A 52 0.58 0.84 -27.89
CA LYS A 52 0.19 2.17 -28.37
C LYS A 52 1.37 3.13 -28.30
N GLN A 53 1.47 4.01 -29.31
CA GLN A 53 2.58 4.94 -29.46
C GLN A 53 2.18 6.20 -30.22
N ALA A 54 2.89 7.30 -29.97
CA ALA A 54 2.73 8.57 -30.68
C ALA A 54 4.07 9.32 -30.74
N ILE A 55 4.21 10.23 -31.71
CA ILE A 55 5.35 11.15 -31.78
C ILE A 55 4.86 12.53 -31.36
N VAL A 56 5.51 13.10 -30.36
CA VAL A 56 5.20 14.43 -29.81
C VAL A 56 6.49 15.26 -29.71
N THR A 57 6.38 16.56 -29.43
CA THR A 57 7.55 17.37 -29.07
C THR A 57 8.02 17.04 -27.66
N GLN A 58 9.30 17.33 -27.38
CA GLN A 58 9.90 17.08 -26.07
C GLN A 58 9.17 17.83 -24.94
N ASP A 59 8.74 19.07 -25.19
CA ASP A 59 8.03 19.89 -24.18
C ASP A 59 6.64 19.32 -23.85
N VAL A 60 5.92 18.82 -24.86
CA VAL A 60 4.63 18.15 -24.67
C VAL A 60 4.82 16.86 -23.87
N ALA A 61 5.79 16.01 -24.22
CA ALA A 61 6.09 14.80 -23.46
C ALA A 61 6.45 15.11 -22.00
N TYR A 62 7.28 16.13 -21.78
CA TYR A 62 7.66 16.59 -20.46
C TYR A 62 6.45 17.06 -19.64
N SER A 63 5.59 17.89 -20.22
CA SER A 63 4.39 18.40 -19.54
C SER A 63 3.40 17.30 -19.17
N LEU A 64 3.18 16.32 -20.06
CA LEU A 64 2.32 15.17 -19.78
C LEU A 64 2.84 14.31 -18.62
N ARG A 65 4.17 14.17 -18.52
CA ARG A 65 4.79 13.40 -17.44
C ARG A 65 4.67 14.08 -16.07
N LEU A 66 4.67 15.41 -16.04
CA LEU A 66 4.58 16.17 -14.78
C LEU A 66 3.25 15.96 -14.05
N ARG A 67 2.21 15.51 -14.74
CA ARG A 67 0.91 15.22 -14.13
C ARG A 67 0.26 14.00 -14.75
N GLN A 68 0.59 12.84 -14.18
CA GLN A 68 -0.06 11.59 -14.53
C GLN A 68 -1.47 11.46 -13.92
N THR A 69 -1.94 12.37 -13.06
CA THR A 69 -3.25 12.21 -12.37
C THR A 69 -4.49 12.35 -13.27
N PHE A 70 -5.57 11.66 -12.90
CA PHE A 70 -6.84 11.70 -13.63
C PHE A 70 -7.52 13.07 -13.49
N ARG A 71 -7.67 13.78 -14.62
CA ARG A 71 -8.27 15.11 -14.70
C ARG A 71 -9.13 15.23 -15.96
N SER A 72 -10.04 16.20 -16.01
CA SER A 72 -10.78 16.46 -17.24
C SER A 72 -9.87 17.04 -18.32
N LEU A 73 -10.28 16.96 -19.59
CA LEU A 73 -9.51 17.53 -20.68
C LEU A 73 -9.25 19.05 -20.49
N PRO A 74 -10.23 19.89 -20.07
CA PRO A 74 -9.96 21.29 -19.73
C PRO A 74 -8.88 21.48 -18.66
N GLU A 75 -8.87 20.64 -17.63
CA GLU A 75 -7.87 20.72 -16.55
C GLU A 75 -6.46 20.35 -17.04
N HIS A 76 -6.35 19.39 -17.95
CA HIS A 76 -5.08 19.06 -18.61
C HIS A 76 -4.60 20.20 -19.51
N ILE A 77 -5.50 20.84 -20.27
CA ILE A 77 -5.15 22.01 -21.10
C ILE A 77 -4.58 23.12 -20.23
N LEU A 78 -5.24 23.46 -19.11
CA LEU A 78 -4.75 24.45 -18.16
C LEU A 78 -3.37 24.08 -17.60
N HIS A 79 -3.15 22.80 -17.30
CA HIS A 79 -1.87 22.34 -16.79
C HIS A 79 -0.75 22.49 -17.82
N VAL A 80 -0.97 22.10 -19.08
CA VAL A 80 0.01 22.24 -20.15
C VAL A 80 0.32 23.71 -20.41
N ALA A 81 -0.71 24.57 -20.48
CA ALA A 81 -0.55 26.02 -20.66
C ALA A 81 0.27 26.68 -19.54
N GLN A 82 0.18 26.18 -18.30
CA GLN A 82 1.00 26.66 -17.18
C GLN A 82 2.48 26.27 -17.28
N HIS A 83 2.80 25.18 -17.96
CA HIS A 83 4.17 24.63 -18.05
C HIS A 83 4.86 24.94 -19.38
N ILE A 84 4.09 25.34 -20.41
CA ILE A 84 4.60 25.75 -21.72
C ILE A 84 4.02 27.15 -22.03
N PRO A 85 4.70 28.23 -21.61
CA PRO A 85 4.21 29.60 -21.77
C PRO A 85 3.89 29.98 -23.22
N GLU A 86 4.61 29.42 -24.20
CA GLU A 86 4.40 29.66 -25.63
C GLU A 86 3.04 29.15 -26.13
N LEU A 87 2.44 28.17 -25.44
CA LEU A 87 1.13 27.61 -25.76
C LEU A 87 0.01 28.20 -24.89
N ALA A 88 0.32 29.11 -23.97
CA ALA A 88 -0.66 29.67 -23.04
C ALA A 88 -1.77 30.48 -23.73
N GLU A 89 -1.46 31.10 -24.87
CA GLU A 89 -2.43 31.85 -25.68
C GLU A 89 -3.18 30.99 -26.72
N GLU A 90 -2.80 29.71 -26.87
CA GLU A 90 -3.31 28.80 -27.91
C GLU A 90 -3.96 27.53 -27.31
N PRO A 91 -5.02 27.65 -26.49
CA PRO A 91 -5.66 26.50 -25.83
C PRO A 91 -6.31 25.50 -26.81
N GLN A 92 -6.63 25.95 -28.03
CA GLN A 92 -7.17 25.07 -29.07
C GLN A 92 -6.10 24.11 -29.62
N ASP A 93 -4.86 24.56 -29.76
CA ASP A 93 -3.76 23.73 -30.25
C ASP A 93 -3.39 22.67 -29.22
N ILE A 94 -3.32 23.04 -27.93
CA ILE A 94 -3.14 22.08 -26.82
C ILE A 94 -4.24 21.03 -26.85
N ARG A 95 -5.51 21.45 -27.02
CA ARG A 95 -6.64 20.53 -27.10
C ARG A 95 -6.49 19.52 -28.23
N GLN A 96 -6.11 19.95 -29.43
CA GLN A 96 -5.92 19.06 -30.58
C GLN A 96 -4.81 18.04 -30.33
N VAL A 97 -3.70 18.45 -29.71
CA VAL A 97 -2.59 17.55 -29.35
C VAL A 97 -3.05 16.52 -28.33
N LEU A 98 -3.70 16.94 -27.24
CA LEU A 98 -4.20 16.04 -26.20
C LEU A 98 -5.27 15.07 -26.75
N GLN A 99 -6.17 15.53 -27.61
CA GLN A 99 -7.13 14.67 -28.31
C GLN A 99 -6.44 13.65 -29.21
N SER A 100 -5.38 14.05 -29.92
CA SER A 100 -4.61 13.13 -30.77
C SER A 100 -3.90 12.05 -29.95
N ILE A 101 -3.32 12.41 -28.80
CA ILE A 101 -2.71 11.46 -27.86
C ILE A 101 -3.76 10.50 -27.29
N ARG A 102 -4.95 11.01 -26.95
CA ARG A 102 -6.09 10.18 -26.54
C ARG A 102 -6.51 9.21 -27.63
N GLN A 103 -6.65 9.66 -28.86
CA GLN A 103 -7.01 8.83 -30.03
C GLN A 103 -5.93 7.78 -30.33
N ALA A 104 -4.66 8.10 -30.08
CA ALA A 104 -3.56 7.13 -30.16
C ALA A 104 -3.63 6.04 -29.07
N GLY A 105 -4.50 6.20 -28.06
CA GLY A 105 -4.68 5.24 -26.97
C GLY A 105 -3.65 5.39 -25.86
N LEU A 106 -3.04 6.58 -25.72
CA LEU A 106 -2.04 6.89 -24.69
C LEU A 106 -2.61 7.68 -23.50
N MET A 107 -3.93 7.79 -23.42
CA MET A 107 -4.62 8.31 -22.25
C MET A 107 -5.54 7.25 -21.67
N LEU A 108 -5.44 7.05 -20.38
CA LEU A 108 -6.26 6.13 -19.61
C LEU A 108 -7.58 6.81 -19.24
N SER A 109 -8.71 6.13 -19.41
CA SER A 109 -10.01 6.59 -18.88
C SER A 109 -10.20 6.13 -17.44
N ALA A 110 -10.49 7.05 -16.53
CA ALA A 110 -10.83 6.72 -15.14
C ALA A 110 -12.08 5.84 -15.08
N ARG A 111 -13.02 6.05 -16.01
CA ARG A 111 -14.25 5.26 -16.08
C ARG A 111 -13.94 3.81 -16.44
N ASP A 112 -13.14 3.60 -17.47
CA ASP A 112 -12.76 2.24 -17.90
C ASP A 112 -11.93 1.54 -16.81
N LYS A 113 -11.03 2.28 -16.15
CA LYS A 113 -10.27 1.76 -15.02
C LYS A 113 -11.16 1.39 -13.84
N ALA A 114 -12.09 2.26 -13.45
CA ALA A 114 -13.07 1.97 -12.40
C ALA A 114 -13.98 0.79 -12.76
N GLN A 115 -14.33 0.64 -14.04
CA GLN A 115 -15.10 -0.50 -14.53
C GLN A 115 -14.29 -1.80 -14.51
N SER A 116 -12.98 -1.75 -14.82
CA SER A 116 -12.09 -2.91 -14.75
C SER A 116 -11.91 -3.45 -13.33
N LEU A 117 -12.07 -2.58 -12.32
CA LEU A 117 -11.99 -2.93 -10.91
C LEU A 117 -13.33 -3.40 -10.33
N ARG A 118 -14.37 -3.57 -11.16
CA ARG A 118 -15.65 -4.09 -10.69
C ARG A 118 -15.48 -5.55 -10.26
N PRO A 119 -16.06 -5.95 -9.12
CA PRO A 119 -16.08 -7.34 -8.71
C PRO A 119 -16.67 -8.23 -9.83
N ALA A 120 -15.91 -9.23 -10.28
CA ALA A 120 -16.29 -10.06 -11.43
C ALA A 120 -17.32 -11.17 -11.10
N ALA A 121 -17.52 -11.48 -9.81
CA ALA A 121 -18.46 -12.50 -9.31
C ALA A 121 -18.80 -12.28 -7.83
N GLU A 122 -19.73 -13.06 -7.27
CA GLU A 122 -19.95 -13.12 -5.82
C GLU A 122 -18.73 -13.73 -5.10
N PHE A 123 -17.90 -12.90 -4.47
CA PHE A 123 -16.87 -13.35 -3.55
C PHE A 123 -17.49 -13.70 -2.21
N GLN A 124 -17.31 -14.95 -1.78
CA GLN A 124 -17.67 -15.40 -0.45
C GLN A 124 -16.39 -15.46 0.39
N PRO A 125 -16.15 -14.51 1.32
CA PRO A 125 -14.96 -14.52 2.16
C PRO A 125 -14.96 -15.77 3.04
N VAL A 126 -13.91 -16.58 2.92
CA VAL A 126 -13.66 -17.62 3.91
C VAL A 126 -12.80 -17.01 5.01
N ALA A 127 -13.36 -16.90 6.22
CA ALA A 127 -12.60 -16.48 7.38
C ALA A 127 -11.43 -17.46 7.60
N GLN A 128 -10.21 -16.91 7.62
CA GLN A 128 -9.01 -17.70 7.87
C GLN A 128 -8.45 -17.37 9.24
N SER A 129 -7.96 -18.40 9.92
CA SER A 129 -7.25 -18.24 11.19
C SER A 129 -6.00 -17.37 11.01
N LEU A 130 -5.81 -16.45 11.96
CA LEU A 130 -4.67 -15.55 12.01
C LEU A 130 -3.50 -16.18 12.77
N CYS A 131 -2.30 -15.66 12.51
CA CYS A 131 -1.13 -15.84 13.35
C CYS A 131 -0.64 -14.48 13.84
N PHE A 132 -0.81 -14.22 15.13
CA PHE A 132 -0.29 -13.04 15.81
C PHE A 132 1.14 -13.32 16.26
N CYS A 133 2.07 -12.47 15.84
CA CYS A 133 3.47 -12.52 16.25
C CYS A 133 3.87 -11.15 16.81
N ILE A 134 3.94 -11.07 18.13
CA ILE A 134 4.41 -9.88 18.86
C ILE A 134 5.93 -9.95 18.94
N LEU A 135 6.62 -8.92 18.45
CA LEU A 135 8.08 -8.84 18.39
C LEU A 135 8.58 -8.01 19.57
N THR A 136 9.54 -8.55 20.33
CA THR A 136 10.15 -7.81 21.45
C THR A 136 11.65 -8.08 21.54
N CYS A 137 12.41 -7.10 22.04
CA CYS A 137 13.85 -7.21 22.30
C CYS A 137 14.25 -6.22 23.40
N ASP A 138 14.55 -6.73 24.59
CA ASP A 138 14.97 -5.97 25.78
C ASP A 138 13.97 -4.86 26.20
N ARG A 139 12.68 -5.09 25.96
CA ARG A 139 11.58 -4.11 26.16
C ARG A 139 10.41 -4.68 26.95
N SER A 140 10.67 -5.33 28.08
CA SER A 140 9.64 -5.99 28.91
C SER A 140 8.50 -5.07 29.36
N ALA A 141 8.77 -3.79 29.60
CA ALA A 141 7.73 -2.82 29.97
C ALA A 141 6.76 -2.52 28.81
N SER A 142 7.28 -2.45 27.57
CA SER A 142 6.47 -2.25 26.37
C SER A 142 5.58 -3.47 26.13
N LEU A 143 6.16 -4.68 26.20
CA LEU A 143 5.41 -5.94 26.08
C LEU A 143 4.29 -6.03 27.13
N SER A 144 4.56 -5.72 28.40
CA SER A 144 3.53 -5.73 29.45
C SER A 144 2.37 -4.81 29.09
N ARG A 145 2.66 -3.57 28.69
CA ARG A 145 1.65 -2.58 28.34
C ARG A 145 0.82 -3.01 27.12
N LEU A 146 1.45 -3.63 26.12
CA LEU A 146 0.74 -4.19 24.97
C LEU A 146 -0.21 -5.31 25.41
N LEU A 147 0.29 -6.28 26.19
CA LEU A 147 -0.52 -7.40 26.67
C LEU A 147 -1.70 -6.90 27.52
N ASP A 148 -1.48 -5.95 28.42
CA ASP A 148 -2.55 -5.34 29.23
C ASP A 148 -3.62 -4.68 28.33
N SER A 149 -3.21 -4.01 27.24
CA SER A 149 -4.16 -3.45 26.29
C SER A 149 -4.95 -4.55 25.55
N MET A 150 -4.29 -5.62 25.09
CA MET A 150 -4.96 -6.74 24.42
C MET A 150 -5.97 -7.42 25.34
N ALA A 151 -5.65 -7.63 26.61
CA ALA A 151 -6.57 -8.25 27.58
C ALA A 151 -7.90 -7.49 27.73
N THR A 152 -7.92 -6.19 27.46
CA THR A 152 -9.10 -5.35 27.68
C THR A 152 -9.88 -5.06 26.40
N THR A 153 -9.23 -5.12 25.23
CA THR A 153 -9.84 -4.64 23.97
C THR A 153 -9.88 -5.69 22.86
N HIS A 154 -9.06 -6.74 22.95
CA HIS A 154 -8.96 -7.76 21.90
C HIS A 154 -9.84 -8.97 22.22
N SER A 155 -10.57 -9.45 21.22
CA SER A 155 -11.32 -10.70 21.30
C SER A 155 -10.46 -11.88 20.82
N PHE A 156 -10.09 -12.77 21.74
CA PHE A 156 -9.28 -13.95 21.42
C PHE A 156 -10.10 -15.06 20.76
N ASP A 157 -9.51 -15.72 19.76
CA ASP A 157 -10.08 -16.88 19.09
C ASP A 157 -9.11 -18.07 19.19
N ALA A 158 -9.61 -19.21 19.66
CA ALA A 158 -8.83 -20.44 19.83
C ALA A 158 -8.28 -21.02 18.52
N ASN A 159 -8.86 -20.64 17.37
CA ASN A 159 -8.35 -21.05 16.06
C ASN A 159 -7.11 -20.24 15.64
N ASN A 160 -6.91 -19.06 16.23
CA ASN A 160 -5.75 -18.22 15.98
C ASN A 160 -4.52 -18.73 16.73
N ARG A 161 -3.34 -18.39 16.23
CA ARG A 161 -2.07 -18.64 16.90
C ARG A 161 -1.51 -17.36 17.46
N TYR A 162 -0.98 -17.41 18.67
CA TYR A 162 -0.42 -16.25 19.35
C TYR A 162 1.01 -16.55 19.80
N TYR A 163 1.95 -15.74 19.34
CA TYR A 163 3.36 -15.84 19.69
C TYR A 163 3.89 -14.51 20.20
N VAL A 164 4.73 -14.57 21.23
CA VAL A 164 5.71 -13.52 21.54
C VAL A 164 7.07 -14.03 21.07
N ILE A 165 7.64 -13.39 20.06
CA ILE A 165 8.96 -13.69 19.52
C ILE A 165 9.95 -12.77 20.22
N ASP A 166 10.74 -13.36 21.11
CA ASP A 166 11.64 -12.62 21.98
C ASP A 166 13.09 -12.73 21.49
N ASP A 167 13.66 -11.59 21.10
CA ASP A 167 15.06 -11.46 20.73
C ASP A 167 15.91 -10.74 21.79
N SER A 168 15.42 -10.63 23.02
CA SER A 168 16.12 -9.99 24.13
C SER A 168 17.49 -10.60 24.39
N ARG A 169 18.49 -9.74 24.54
CA ARG A 169 19.89 -10.08 24.81
C ARG A 169 20.11 -10.34 26.28
N GLU A 170 19.40 -9.62 27.14
CA GLU A 170 19.53 -9.75 28.59
C GLU A 170 18.68 -10.91 29.11
N GLN A 171 19.30 -11.76 29.94
CA GLN A 171 18.61 -12.89 30.57
C GLN A 171 17.42 -12.44 31.42
N ARG A 172 17.58 -11.34 32.16
CA ARG A 172 16.52 -10.77 32.99
C ARG A 172 15.28 -10.42 32.17
N ASN A 173 15.46 -9.83 30.99
CA ASN A 173 14.34 -9.46 30.10
C ASN A 173 13.66 -10.71 29.55
N ARG A 174 14.43 -11.72 29.12
CA ARG A 174 13.87 -13.01 28.68
C ARG A 174 13.03 -13.69 29.75
N GLU A 175 13.54 -13.76 30.98
CA GLU A 175 12.84 -14.37 32.10
C GLU A 175 11.55 -13.60 32.44
N HIS A 176 11.63 -12.26 32.46
CA HIS A 176 10.47 -11.40 32.69
C HIS A 176 9.42 -11.60 31.59
N ASN A 177 9.80 -11.51 30.32
CA ASN A 177 8.89 -11.68 29.18
C ASN A 177 8.22 -13.06 29.19
N ARG A 178 8.99 -14.12 29.49
CA ARG A 178 8.46 -15.48 29.64
C ARG A 178 7.43 -15.56 30.76
N GLN A 179 7.68 -14.92 31.90
CA GLN A 179 6.72 -14.88 33.01
C GLN A 179 5.46 -14.07 32.66
N LEU A 180 5.59 -12.94 31.96
CA LEU A 180 4.46 -12.16 31.45
C LEU A 180 3.57 -13.01 30.54
N CYS A 181 4.15 -13.69 29.55
CA CYS A 181 3.40 -14.55 28.64
C CYS A 181 2.66 -15.67 29.38
N ARG A 182 3.29 -16.29 30.39
CA ARG A 182 2.65 -17.33 31.22
C ARG A 182 1.47 -16.80 32.02
N LYS A 183 1.65 -15.67 32.71
CA LYS A 183 0.57 -15.03 33.48
C LYS A 183 -0.59 -14.62 32.58
N PHE A 184 -0.27 -14.05 31.42
CA PHE A 184 -1.25 -13.64 30.43
C PHE A 184 -2.05 -14.82 29.87
N SER A 185 -1.36 -15.89 29.45
CA SER A 185 -1.97 -17.13 28.98
C SER A 185 -2.97 -17.69 29.99
N ALA A 186 -2.57 -17.73 31.27
CA ALA A 186 -3.44 -18.22 32.34
C ALA A 186 -4.64 -17.30 32.59
N ALA A 187 -4.43 -15.98 32.61
CA ALA A 187 -5.49 -15.00 32.86
C ALA A 187 -6.53 -14.95 31.72
N GLN A 188 -6.10 -15.11 30.47
CA GLN A 188 -6.95 -15.04 29.29
C GLN A 188 -7.44 -16.42 28.80
N ASN A 189 -7.06 -17.50 29.49
CA ASN A 189 -7.31 -18.88 29.05
C ASN A 189 -6.92 -19.10 27.57
N LEU A 190 -5.71 -18.67 27.22
CA LEU A 190 -5.18 -18.64 25.86
C LEU A 190 -3.82 -19.34 25.77
N ASP A 191 -3.54 -20.00 24.65
CA ASP A 191 -2.20 -20.52 24.33
C ASP A 191 -1.30 -19.44 23.70
N LEU A 192 -0.85 -18.46 24.51
CA LEU A 192 0.16 -17.49 24.08
C LEU A 192 1.56 -18.09 24.25
N LYS A 193 2.19 -18.41 23.11
CA LYS A 193 3.50 -19.08 23.09
C LYS A 193 4.63 -18.07 23.19
N TYR A 194 5.42 -18.19 24.25
CA TYR A 194 6.71 -17.50 24.35
C TYR A 194 7.76 -18.22 23.50
N PHE A 195 8.18 -17.59 22.41
CA PHE A 195 9.17 -18.09 21.46
C PHE A 195 10.49 -17.33 21.59
N GLY A 196 11.20 -17.61 22.69
CA GLY A 196 12.51 -17.03 23.00
C GLY A 196 13.68 -17.86 22.47
N THR A 197 14.88 -17.54 22.96
CA THR A 197 16.17 -18.11 22.51
C THR A 197 16.16 -19.63 22.41
N GLU A 198 15.73 -20.33 23.45
CA GLU A 198 15.83 -21.79 23.51
C GLU A 198 14.93 -22.45 22.46
N ALA A 199 13.72 -21.93 22.26
CA ALA A 199 12.79 -22.43 21.26
C ALA A 199 13.26 -22.12 19.83
N GLN A 200 13.85 -20.94 19.62
CA GLN A 200 14.44 -20.54 18.35
C GLN A 200 15.62 -21.45 17.99
N ASP A 201 16.55 -21.67 18.93
CA ASP A 201 17.74 -22.50 18.69
C ASP A 201 17.37 -23.95 18.42
N GLN A 202 16.38 -24.49 19.16
CA GLN A 202 15.86 -25.84 18.93
C GLN A 202 15.25 -25.98 17.53
N LEU A 203 14.40 -25.05 17.11
CA LEU A 203 13.78 -25.09 15.79
C LEU A 203 14.82 -24.89 14.68
N LEU A 204 15.77 -23.97 14.86
CA LEU A 204 16.84 -23.75 13.90
C LEU A 204 17.69 -25.00 13.71
N MET A 205 18.07 -25.68 14.80
CA MET A 205 18.81 -26.94 14.73
C MET A 205 18.03 -28.02 13.98
N GLN A 206 16.73 -28.15 14.25
CA GLN A 206 15.86 -29.10 13.55
C GLN A 206 15.78 -28.80 12.04
N LEU A 207 15.63 -27.52 11.67
CA LEU A 207 15.61 -27.09 10.27
C LEU A 207 16.93 -27.42 9.57
N LYS A 208 18.08 -27.11 10.19
CA LYS A 208 19.40 -27.40 9.62
C LYS A 208 19.67 -28.90 9.47
N THR A 209 19.16 -29.70 10.40
CA THR A 209 19.26 -31.17 10.34
C THR A 209 18.40 -31.73 9.22
N THR A 210 17.21 -31.16 9.02
CA THR A 210 16.25 -31.63 8.01
C THR A 210 16.60 -31.14 6.60
N LEU A 211 17.19 -29.95 6.49
CA LEU A 211 17.51 -29.25 5.23
C LEU A 211 18.99 -28.78 5.25
N PRO A 212 19.95 -29.71 5.28
CA PRO A 212 21.37 -29.39 5.42
C PRO A 212 21.91 -28.51 4.27
N GLU A 213 21.37 -28.65 3.07
CA GLU A 213 21.69 -27.84 1.89
C GLU A 213 21.38 -26.34 2.09
N HIS A 214 20.46 -26.01 2.99
CA HIS A 214 20.05 -24.64 3.29
C HIS A 214 20.68 -24.08 4.58
N ALA A 215 21.55 -24.84 5.25
CA ALA A 215 22.10 -24.48 6.56
C ALA A 215 22.71 -23.06 6.60
N LYS A 216 23.49 -22.66 5.58
CA LYS A 216 24.07 -21.31 5.51
C LYS A 216 23.02 -20.20 5.42
N GLY A 217 21.96 -20.43 4.64
CA GLY A 217 20.84 -19.48 4.51
C GLY A 217 20.02 -19.40 5.80
N LEU A 218 19.81 -20.53 6.47
CA LEU A 218 19.14 -20.59 7.78
C LEU A 218 19.95 -19.83 8.85
N ASP A 219 21.27 -20.02 8.90
CA ASP A 219 22.14 -19.26 9.80
C ASP A 219 22.08 -17.75 9.50
N PHE A 220 22.11 -17.39 8.22
CA PHE A 220 21.98 -15.99 7.81
C PHE A 220 20.66 -15.34 8.26
N LEU A 221 19.53 -16.02 8.02
CA LEU A 221 18.19 -15.46 8.22
C LEU A 221 17.68 -15.57 9.67
N LEU A 222 18.06 -16.64 10.39
CA LEU A 222 17.46 -17.04 11.67
C LEU A 222 18.49 -17.18 12.80
N GLY A 223 19.78 -17.24 12.48
CA GLY A 223 20.87 -17.37 13.43
C GLY A 223 21.15 -16.10 14.24
N ARG A 224 21.70 -16.30 15.44
CA ARG A 224 22.16 -15.21 16.31
C ARG A 224 23.63 -14.89 16.02
N TYR A 225 24.00 -13.63 16.21
CA TYR A 225 25.38 -13.15 16.15
C TYR A 225 25.78 -12.55 17.51
N PRO A 226 25.88 -13.38 18.58
CA PRO A 226 26.11 -12.88 19.94
C PRO A 226 27.48 -12.21 20.09
N ASP A 227 28.46 -12.61 19.27
CA ASP A 227 29.85 -12.14 19.33
C ASP A 227 30.06 -10.79 18.63
N ASP A 228 29.06 -10.31 17.88
CA ASP A 228 29.11 -9.00 17.23
C ASP A 228 27.82 -8.20 17.50
N PRO A 229 27.81 -7.38 18.56
CA PRO A 229 26.64 -6.58 18.91
C PRO A 229 26.34 -5.46 17.90
N THR A 230 27.23 -5.22 16.93
CA THR A 230 27.02 -4.25 15.85
C THR A 230 26.15 -4.80 14.74
N ILE A 231 26.00 -6.13 14.64
CA ILE A 231 25.11 -6.75 13.67
C ILE A 231 23.67 -6.57 14.12
N ALA A 232 22.94 -5.77 13.35
CA ALA A 232 21.52 -5.54 13.56
C ALA A 232 20.70 -6.84 13.41
N SER A 233 19.96 -7.22 14.45
CA SER A 233 19.10 -8.42 14.45
C SER A 233 17.62 -8.12 14.14
N TYR A 234 17.27 -6.87 13.79
CA TYR A 234 15.88 -6.41 13.65
C TYR A 234 15.04 -7.23 12.65
N GLY A 235 15.67 -7.83 11.64
CA GLY A 235 14.99 -8.68 10.65
C GLY A 235 14.70 -10.10 11.15
N ARG A 236 15.41 -10.57 12.20
CA ARG A 236 15.39 -11.97 12.61
C ARG A 236 14.06 -12.37 13.22
N SER A 237 13.51 -11.58 14.14
CA SER A 237 12.20 -11.86 14.74
C SER A 237 11.08 -11.83 13.69
N ARG A 238 11.21 -10.99 12.66
CA ARG A 238 10.27 -10.95 11.52
C ARG A 238 10.37 -12.23 10.69
N ASN A 239 11.57 -12.73 10.41
CA ASN A 239 11.78 -14.00 9.71
C ASN A 239 11.19 -15.19 10.49
N TRP A 240 11.35 -15.21 11.82
CA TRP A 240 10.66 -16.20 12.66
C TRP A 240 9.14 -16.07 12.56
N GLY A 241 8.59 -14.85 12.59
CA GLY A 241 7.15 -14.62 12.42
C GLY A 241 6.62 -15.13 11.08
N LEU A 242 7.35 -14.90 9.99
CA LEU A 242 7.03 -15.43 8.66
C LEU A 242 6.97 -16.96 8.65
N LEU A 243 7.96 -17.62 9.27
CA LEU A 243 8.00 -19.08 9.33
C LEU A 243 6.88 -19.66 10.21
N LEU A 244 6.65 -19.11 11.39
CA LEU A 244 5.61 -19.57 12.33
C LEU A 244 4.19 -19.32 11.79
N GLY A 245 4.03 -18.25 11.01
CA GLY A 245 2.80 -17.85 10.35
C GLY A 245 2.55 -18.54 9.00
N ALA A 246 3.47 -19.38 8.51
CA ALA A 246 3.33 -20.03 7.21
C ALA A 246 1.98 -20.77 7.08
N GLY A 247 1.29 -20.52 5.96
CA GLY A 247 -0.05 -21.07 5.69
C GLY A 247 -1.20 -20.34 6.42
N ARG A 248 -0.94 -19.18 7.02
CA ARG A 248 -1.95 -18.34 7.71
C ARG A 248 -1.77 -16.88 7.34
N LYS A 249 -2.80 -16.08 7.63
CA LYS A 249 -2.71 -14.62 7.62
C LYS A 249 -1.87 -14.17 8.82
N LEU A 250 -0.73 -13.54 8.55
CA LEU A 250 0.24 -13.13 9.57
C LEU A 250 0.03 -11.68 9.99
N LEU A 251 -0.03 -11.44 11.29
CA LEU A 251 0.03 -10.11 11.89
C LEU A 251 1.34 -10.00 12.68
N LEU A 252 2.25 -9.18 12.18
CA LEU A 252 3.47 -8.79 12.88
C LEU A 252 3.18 -7.52 13.68
N ILE A 253 3.41 -7.57 14.99
CA ILE A 253 3.05 -6.51 15.92
C ILE A 253 4.29 -6.12 16.71
N ASP A 254 4.64 -4.84 16.71
CA ASP A 254 5.70 -4.32 17.57
C ASP A 254 5.20 -4.20 19.03
N ASP A 255 6.08 -4.38 20.00
CA ASP A 255 5.73 -4.39 21.44
C ASP A 255 5.32 -3.03 22.02
N ASP A 256 5.44 -1.95 21.26
CA ASP A 256 4.99 -0.62 21.67
C ASP A 256 3.63 -0.20 21.11
N ILE A 257 2.96 -1.10 20.38
CA ILE A 257 1.58 -0.94 19.93
C ILE A 257 0.60 -1.09 21.10
N LEU A 258 -0.49 -0.32 21.03
CA LEU A 258 -1.65 -0.49 21.90
C LEU A 258 -2.82 -0.99 21.09
N PHE A 259 -3.50 -2.03 21.58
CA PHE A 259 -4.76 -2.47 21.00
C PHE A 259 -5.85 -1.52 21.46
N GLN A 260 -6.13 -0.53 20.61
CA GLN A 260 -7.15 0.49 20.85
C GLN A 260 -8.00 0.65 19.59
N ARG A 261 -9.31 0.75 19.82
CA ARG A 261 -10.28 1.02 18.79
C ARG A 261 -10.54 2.52 18.80
N VAL A 262 -10.14 3.17 17.72
CA VAL A 262 -10.12 4.63 17.60
C VAL A 262 -10.83 5.01 16.31
N GLU A 263 -11.69 6.02 16.38
CA GLU A 263 -12.23 6.63 15.18
C GLU A 263 -11.13 7.43 14.46
N PRO A 264 -11.05 7.35 13.13
CA PRO A 264 -10.11 8.16 12.38
C PRO A 264 -10.40 9.65 12.63
N PRO A 265 -9.38 10.48 12.96
CA PRO A 265 -9.58 11.91 13.24
C PRO A 265 -10.22 12.67 12.08
N GLN A 266 -10.01 12.17 10.86
CA GLN A 266 -10.65 12.64 9.64
C GLN A 266 -11.31 11.43 8.97
N PRO A 267 -12.61 11.19 9.21
CA PRO A 267 -13.31 10.10 8.55
C PRO A 267 -13.37 10.39 7.05
N GLY A 268 -12.87 9.46 6.25
CA GLY A 268 -13.02 9.51 4.79
C GLY A 268 -14.46 9.19 4.38
N VAL A 269 -14.89 9.72 3.23
CA VAL A 269 -16.15 9.31 2.59
C VAL A 269 -15.82 8.28 1.51
N GLY A 270 -16.34 7.07 1.65
CA GLY A 270 -16.13 5.98 0.70
C GLY A 270 -14.67 5.52 0.58
N ILE A 271 -14.38 4.77 -0.48
CA ILE A 271 -13.02 4.32 -0.82
C ILE A 271 -12.40 5.29 -1.82
N ASN A 272 -11.23 5.82 -1.45
CA ASN A 272 -10.46 6.73 -2.28
C ASN A 272 -9.05 6.18 -2.50
N PHE A 273 -8.54 6.36 -3.71
CA PHE A 273 -7.16 6.05 -4.05
C PHE A 273 -6.40 7.37 -4.12
N SER A 274 -5.30 7.47 -3.39
CA SER A 274 -4.55 8.73 -3.27
C SER A 274 -3.07 8.45 -3.28
N SER A 275 -2.32 9.26 -4.03
CA SER A 275 -0.86 9.35 -3.93
C SER A 275 -0.40 10.29 -2.81
N GLN A 276 -1.32 10.92 -2.07
CA GLN A 276 -0.97 11.74 -0.92
C GLN A 276 -0.30 10.90 0.17
N SER A 277 0.77 11.46 0.75
CA SER A 277 1.49 10.85 1.85
C SER A 277 0.59 10.65 3.07
N ARG A 278 0.97 9.71 3.95
CA ARG A 278 0.34 9.46 5.25
C ARG A 278 0.07 10.79 5.97
N GLY A 279 -1.19 11.00 6.38
CA GLY A 279 -1.54 12.11 7.28
C GLY A 279 -1.09 11.84 8.70
N ALA A 280 -0.82 12.90 9.45
CA ALA A 280 -0.58 12.84 10.89
C ALA A 280 -1.56 13.77 11.60
N ALA A 281 -2.25 13.24 12.61
CA ALA A 281 -3.05 14.03 13.53
C ALA A 281 -2.25 14.27 14.81
N PHE A 282 -2.24 15.52 15.28
CA PHE A 282 -1.57 15.92 16.51
C PHE A 282 -2.62 16.38 17.51
N PHE A 283 -2.57 15.83 18.71
CA PHE A 283 -3.49 16.14 19.80
C PHE A 283 -2.78 17.00 20.85
N ARG A 284 -3.51 17.93 21.46
CA ARG A 284 -2.99 18.83 22.49
C ARG A 284 -2.86 18.16 23.85
N SER A 285 -3.61 17.09 24.09
CA SER A 285 -3.61 16.33 25.33
C SER A 285 -4.02 14.87 25.11
N ASP A 286 -3.71 14.03 26.10
CA ASP A 286 -4.17 12.64 26.15
C ASP A 286 -5.70 12.53 26.15
N ASP A 287 -6.41 13.48 26.77
CA ASP A 287 -7.87 13.47 26.84
C ASP A 287 -8.49 13.69 25.45
N GLU A 288 -7.91 14.56 24.63
CA GLU A 288 -8.35 14.78 23.25
C GLU A 288 -8.15 13.52 22.40
N TRP A 289 -7.02 12.83 22.57
CA TRP A 289 -6.78 11.55 21.91
C TRP A 289 -7.74 10.46 22.37
N ARG A 290 -7.94 10.32 23.69
CA ARG A 290 -8.84 9.33 24.28
C ARG A 290 -10.30 9.55 23.93
N ALA A 291 -10.70 10.78 23.63
CA ALA A 291 -12.05 11.08 23.14
C ALA A 291 -12.35 10.39 21.80
N LEU A 292 -11.33 9.96 21.04
CA LEU A 292 -11.51 9.18 19.81
C LEU A 292 -11.71 7.68 20.07
N TYR A 293 -11.59 7.19 21.31
CA TYR A 293 -11.79 5.78 21.59
C TYR A 293 -13.23 5.39 21.35
N ASN A 294 -13.42 4.36 20.52
CA ASN A 294 -14.73 3.79 20.25
C ASN A 294 -14.72 2.30 20.58
N THR A 295 -15.20 1.99 21.80
CA THR A 295 -15.33 0.60 22.26
C THR A 295 -16.54 -0.12 21.69
N ASP A 296 -17.41 0.58 20.97
CA ASP A 296 -18.58 -0.02 20.32
C ASP A 296 -18.22 -0.57 18.94
N THR A 297 -17.13 -0.07 18.33
CA THR A 297 -16.59 -0.62 17.07
C THR A 297 -16.11 -2.06 17.29
N ALA A 298 -16.47 -2.97 16.39
CA ALA A 298 -16.00 -4.35 16.48
C ALA A 298 -14.46 -4.42 16.40
N ASP A 299 -13.86 -5.38 17.11
CA ASP A 299 -12.44 -5.67 16.95
C ASP A 299 -12.14 -6.06 15.49
N PRO A 300 -11.25 -5.33 14.78
CA PRO A 300 -10.98 -5.61 13.38
C PRO A 300 -10.40 -7.02 13.17
N SER A 301 -9.75 -7.60 14.18
CA SER A 301 -9.25 -8.97 14.10
C SER A 301 -10.33 -10.04 14.11
N ALA A 302 -11.54 -9.73 14.59
CA ALA A 302 -12.66 -10.67 14.60
C ALA A 302 -13.27 -10.87 13.21
N ASN A 303 -13.15 -9.88 12.31
CA ASN A 303 -13.80 -9.94 11.00
C ASN A 303 -12.95 -9.32 9.88
N ALA A 304 -12.59 -8.04 9.98
CA ALA A 304 -11.92 -7.33 8.88
C ALA A 304 -10.56 -7.98 8.51
N LEU A 305 -9.74 -8.34 9.49
CA LEU A 305 -8.43 -8.97 9.21
C LEU A 305 -8.58 -10.43 8.77
N THR A 306 -9.57 -11.16 9.27
CA THR A 306 -9.79 -12.57 8.89
C THR A 306 -10.40 -12.71 7.50
N THR A 307 -11.16 -11.71 7.03
CA THR A 307 -11.84 -11.74 5.73
C THR A 307 -11.11 -10.95 4.65
N VAL A 308 -10.71 -9.70 4.91
CA VAL A 308 -10.14 -8.77 3.90
C VAL A 308 -8.63 -8.96 3.70
N LEU A 309 -7.86 -9.29 4.73
CA LEU A 309 -6.39 -9.36 4.55
C LEU A 309 -6.02 -10.46 3.56
N GLY A 310 -5.29 -10.12 2.51
CA GLY A 310 -4.85 -11.07 1.47
C GLY A 310 -5.87 -11.31 0.34
N THR A 311 -7.00 -10.61 0.31
CA THR A 311 -7.91 -10.60 -0.84
C THR A 311 -7.42 -9.62 -1.92
N SER A 312 -7.85 -9.82 -3.16
CA SER A 312 -7.61 -8.86 -4.24
C SER A 312 -8.32 -7.53 -3.96
N LEU A 313 -7.97 -6.48 -4.69
CA LEU A 313 -8.68 -5.20 -4.58
C LEU A 313 -10.16 -5.36 -4.95
N GLU A 314 -10.47 -6.10 -6.01
CA GLU A 314 -11.84 -6.34 -6.48
C GLU A 314 -12.67 -7.07 -5.42
N GLU A 315 -12.10 -8.12 -4.82
CA GLU A 315 -12.73 -8.87 -3.72
C GLU A 315 -12.97 -7.97 -2.50
N SER A 316 -11.99 -7.11 -2.18
CA SER A 316 -12.11 -6.17 -1.05
C SER A 316 -13.23 -5.16 -1.28
N LEU A 317 -13.35 -4.60 -2.49
CA LEU A 317 -14.43 -3.66 -2.83
C LEU A 317 -15.82 -4.29 -2.63
N GLN A 318 -15.96 -5.56 -2.98
CA GLN A 318 -17.20 -6.30 -2.76
C GLN A 318 -17.51 -6.51 -1.27
N LEU A 319 -16.51 -6.81 -0.44
CA LEU A 319 -16.69 -6.94 1.01
C LEU A 319 -17.18 -5.65 1.66
N PHE A 320 -16.80 -4.50 1.09
CA PHE A 320 -17.30 -3.19 1.51
C PHE A 320 -18.60 -2.77 0.80
N ALA A 321 -19.28 -3.70 0.11
CA ALA A 321 -20.52 -3.47 -0.63
C ALA A 321 -20.42 -2.33 -1.66
N ILE A 322 -19.28 -2.25 -2.36
CA ILE A 322 -19.05 -1.26 -3.41
C ILE A 322 -19.23 -1.94 -4.78
N ASP A 323 -20.41 -1.74 -5.38
CA ASP A 323 -20.76 -2.31 -6.68
C ASP A 323 -19.95 -1.71 -7.84
N ALA A 324 -19.56 -0.44 -7.71
CA ALA A 324 -18.73 0.25 -8.68
C ALA A 324 -18.00 1.44 -8.06
N LEU A 325 -16.71 1.57 -8.37
CA LEU A 325 -15.98 2.80 -8.10
C LEU A 325 -16.48 3.93 -9.02
N SER A 326 -16.61 5.13 -8.48
CA SER A 326 -16.81 6.32 -9.31
C SER A 326 -15.49 6.74 -9.96
N GLN A 327 -15.54 7.39 -11.12
CA GLN A 327 -14.32 7.97 -11.72
C GLN A 327 -13.61 8.95 -10.76
N ASN A 328 -14.37 9.61 -9.88
CA ASN A 328 -13.83 10.54 -8.90
C ASN A 328 -12.98 9.84 -7.83
N ALA A 329 -13.22 8.56 -7.54
CA ALA A 329 -12.40 7.78 -6.59
C ALA A 329 -10.95 7.61 -7.08
N LEU A 330 -10.72 7.75 -8.39
CA LEU A 330 -9.41 7.67 -9.03
C LEU A 330 -8.79 9.04 -9.31
N ARG A 331 -9.49 10.14 -9.00
CA ARG A 331 -9.04 11.50 -9.36
C ARG A 331 -7.65 11.79 -8.81
N ASP A 332 -7.39 11.42 -7.55
CA ASP A 332 -6.09 11.65 -6.90
C ASP A 332 -5.18 10.42 -6.92
N LEU A 333 -5.55 9.40 -7.70
CA LEU A 333 -4.68 8.29 -8.03
C LEU A 333 -3.73 8.73 -9.14
N LEU A 334 -2.48 8.99 -8.75
CA LEU A 334 -1.20 8.71 -9.43
C LEU A 334 -0.08 9.43 -8.67
#